data_AF-A0A7C3HRZ4-F1
#
_entry.id   AF-A0A7C3HRZ4-F1
#
_cell.length_a   1.000
_cell.length_b   1.000
_cell.length_c   1.000
_cell.angle_alpha   90.00
_cell.angle_beta   90.00
_cell.angle_gamma   90.00
#
_symmetry.space_group_name_H-M   'P 1'
#
loop_
_entity.id
_entity.type
_entity.pdbx_description
1 polymer ?
#
loop_
_entity_poly.entity_id
_entity_poly.type
_entity_poly.pdbx_seq_one_letter_code
_entity_poly.pdbx_strand_id
1 'polypeptide(L)'
;MKHLFFLFLSFVISSVLFAQNEAEVKVNLRNGSIINGKIKVGTIEMASVYGKLTIPYSDVTSIELGIVPDKSNKSKVDFQLKQLVNENETTRQNAYEELMKLKPGEIYLVEDFLSSESYTPLEEGSFTADELLEDLKMKYGISDLNPSDMIVFGSGYSIGGTSNFQTIALITEFGTLNIPREKIQSMDVLFVPSDGKDTQKSFVLQASKH
;
A
#
# COMPACT_ATOMS: atom_id res chain seq x y z
N MET A 1 11.22 12.64 -61.58
CA MET A 1 10.92 11.43 -60.80
C MET A 1 11.91 11.25 -59.62
N LYS A 2 11.99 12.23 -58.70
CA LYS A 2 12.80 12.13 -57.46
C LYS A 2 12.06 12.62 -56.20
N HIS A 3 10.93 13.32 -56.38
CA HIS A 3 10.11 13.81 -55.26
C HIS A 3 8.93 12.90 -54.89
N LEU A 4 8.65 11.85 -55.68
CA LEU A 4 7.58 10.90 -55.39
C LEU A 4 8.02 9.74 -54.47
N PHE A 5 9.33 9.50 -54.36
CA PHE A 5 9.87 8.41 -53.54
C PHE A 5 10.01 8.78 -52.05
N PHE A 6 10.04 10.09 -51.75
CA PHE A 6 10.18 10.60 -50.38
C PHE A 6 8.86 10.63 -49.59
N LEU A 7 7.71 10.54 -50.28
CA LEU A 7 6.39 10.55 -49.66
C LEU A 7 5.93 9.16 -49.19
N PHE A 8 6.56 8.09 -49.67
CA PHE A 8 6.23 6.71 -49.27
C PHE A 8 7.04 6.19 -48.08
N LEU A 9 8.16 6.84 -47.73
CA LEU A 9 8.99 6.44 -46.58
C LEU A 9 8.52 7.08 -45.26
N SER A 10 7.64 8.07 -45.31
CA SER A 10 7.11 8.76 -44.12
C SER A 10 5.86 8.09 -43.52
N PHE A 11 5.37 6.98 -44.09
CA PHE A 11 4.11 6.34 -43.66
C PHE A 11 4.31 5.02 -42.90
N VAL A 12 5.56 4.64 -42.57
CA VAL A 12 5.87 3.38 -41.84
C VAL A 12 6.37 3.65 -40.42
N ILE A 13 6.20 4.87 -39.90
CA ILE A 13 6.15 5.07 -38.45
C ILE A 13 4.69 4.88 -38.01
N SER A 14 4.16 3.71 -38.36
CA SER A 14 2.96 3.18 -37.73
C SER A 14 3.32 2.98 -36.27
N SER A 15 2.88 3.92 -35.44
CA SER A 15 2.19 3.63 -34.17
C SER A 15 2.39 2.19 -33.67
N VAL A 16 3.59 1.88 -33.16
CA VAL A 16 3.72 0.84 -32.15
C VAL A 16 3.24 1.48 -30.86
N LEU A 17 1.93 1.77 -30.81
CA LEU A 17 1.22 1.89 -29.56
C LEU A 17 1.31 0.49 -28.98
N PHE A 18 2.34 0.24 -28.17
CA PHE A 18 2.30 -0.88 -27.25
C PHE A 18 0.97 -0.75 -26.52
N ALA A 19 0.03 -1.65 -26.83
CA ALA A 19 -1.14 -1.82 -26.02
C ALA A 19 -0.60 -2.17 -24.63
N GLN A 20 -0.54 -1.18 -23.74
CA GLN A 20 -0.18 -1.41 -22.36
C GLN A 20 -1.33 -2.24 -21.81
N ASN A 21 -1.05 -3.52 -21.55
CA ASN A 21 -2.02 -4.39 -20.93
C ASN A 21 -2.44 -3.75 -19.60
N GLU A 22 -3.73 -3.78 -19.31
CA GLU A 22 -4.32 -3.21 -18.10
C GLU A 22 -4.84 -4.35 -17.24
N ALA A 23 -4.43 -4.44 -15.98
CA ALA A 23 -4.96 -5.42 -15.05
C ALA A 23 -6.16 -4.84 -14.34
N GLU A 24 -7.24 -5.60 -14.26
CA GLU A 24 -8.36 -5.28 -13.39
C GLU A 24 -8.00 -5.67 -11.96
N VAL A 25 -8.10 -4.70 -11.06
CA VAL A 25 -7.72 -4.85 -9.66
C VAL A 25 -8.80 -4.31 -8.74
N LYS A 26 -8.92 -4.97 -7.59
CA LYS A 26 -9.66 -4.47 -6.43
C LYS A 26 -8.65 -3.97 -5.41
N VAL A 27 -8.75 -2.70 -5.05
CA VAL A 27 -7.89 -2.05 -4.06
C VAL A 27 -8.65 -1.91 -2.76
N ASN A 28 -8.16 -2.56 -1.71
CA ASN A 28 -8.68 -2.40 -0.35
C ASN A 28 -7.83 -1.33 0.36
N LEU A 29 -8.47 -0.25 0.78
CA LEU A 29 -7.83 0.84 1.50
C LEU A 29 -7.88 0.59 3.01
N ARG A 30 -6.89 1.16 3.71
CA ARG A 30 -6.74 1.08 5.17
C ARG A 30 -7.92 1.65 5.96
N ASN A 31 -8.70 2.54 5.38
CA ASN A 31 -9.92 3.08 5.99
C ASN A 31 -11.14 2.16 5.76
N GLY A 32 -10.96 0.95 5.23
CA GLY A 32 -12.02 0.00 4.91
C GLY A 32 -12.74 0.24 3.57
N SER A 33 -12.39 1.30 2.84
CA SER A 33 -12.95 1.55 1.50
C SER A 33 -12.41 0.56 0.47
N ILE A 34 -13.23 0.20 -0.51
CA ILE A 34 -12.87 -0.70 -1.60
C ILE A 34 -13.07 0.05 -2.92
N ILE A 35 -12.06 0.03 -3.79
CA ILE A 35 -12.10 0.67 -5.10
C ILE A 35 -11.71 -0.34 -6.16
N ASN A 36 -12.58 -0.53 -7.16
CA ASN A 36 -12.28 -1.35 -8.33
C ASN A 36 -11.81 -0.45 -9.47
N GLY A 37 -10.90 -0.96 -10.29
CA GLY A 37 -10.44 -0.26 -11.46
C GLY A 37 -9.36 -1.03 -12.19
N LYS A 38 -8.67 -0.33 -13.07
CA LYS A 38 -7.58 -0.89 -13.86
C LYS A 38 -6.26 -0.22 -13.54
N ILE A 39 -5.19 -1.00 -13.51
CA ILE A 39 -3.82 -0.49 -13.41
C ILE A 39 -3.05 -0.88 -14.66
N LYS A 40 -2.09 -0.04 -15.06
CA LYS A 40 -1.17 -0.39 -16.12
C LYS A 40 -0.30 -1.56 -15.69
N VAL A 41 -0.28 -2.64 -16.47
CA VAL A 41 0.49 -3.85 -16.20
C VAL A 41 1.96 -3.56 -16.48
N GLY A 42 2.78 -3.76 -15.45
CA GLY A 42 4.23 -3.71 -15.54
C GLY A 42 4.84 -4.85 -14.74
N THR A 43 5.89 -4.54 -13.99
CA THR A 43 6.48 -5.48 -13.02
C THR A 43 6.46 -4.85 -11.64
N ILE A 44 6.34 -5.68 -10.61
CA ILE A 44 6.56 -5.27 -9.23
C ILE A 44 8.01 -5.51 -8.91
N GLU A 45 8.71 -4.46 -8.53
CA GLU A 45 10.06 -4.54 -7.98
C GLU A 45 9.98 -4.60 -6.46
N MET A 46 10.56 -5.66 -5.90
CA MET A 46 10.59 -5.91 -4.46
C MET A 46 12.02 -6.19 -4.00
N ALA A 47 12.39 -5.61 -2.87
CA ALA A 47 13.58 -6.01 -2.13
C ALA A 47 13.20 -7.08 -1.10
N SER A 48 13.72 -8.31 -1.25
CA SER A 48 13.50 -9.42 -0.32
C SER A 48 14.80 -9.78 0.41
N VAL A 49 14.70 -10.68 1.40
CA VAL A 49 15.88 -11.26 2.08
C VAL A 49 16.80 -12.04 1.15
N TYR A 50 16.30 -12.45 -0.02
CA TYR A 50 17.06 -13.17 -1.05
C TYR A 50 17.64 -12.25 -2.14
N GLY A 51 17.44 -10.94 -2.00
CA GLY A 51 17.84 -9.93 -2.98
C GLY A 51 16.66 -9.31 -3.71
N LYS A 52 16.97 -8.61 -4.80
CA LYS A 52 15.98 -7.91 -5.63
C LYS A 52 15.20 -8.90 -6.48
N LEU A 53 13.88 -8.77 -6.48
CA LEU A 53 12.96 -9.57 -7.25
C LEU A 53 12.13 -8.68 -8.15
N THR A 54 11.90 -9.15 -9.37
CA THR A 54 11.03 -8.52 -10.35
C THR A 54 9.95 -9.52 -10.71
N ILE A 55 8.73 -9.26 -10.26
CA ILE A 55 7.58 -10.17 -10.43
C ILE A 55 6.66 -9.57 -11.50
N PRO A 56 6.37 -10.26 -12.61
CA PRO A 56 5.38 -9.81 -13.58
C PRO A 56 4.01 -9.68 -12.95
N TYR A 57 3.31 -8.55 -13.17
CA TYR A 57 1.95 -8.37 -12.65
C TYR A 57 0.96 -9.43 -13.15
N SER A 58 1.23 -10.08 -14.30
CA SER A 58 0.44 -11.20 -14.82
C SER A 58 0.37 -12.39 -13.88
N ASP A 59 1.43 -12.60 -13.10
CA ASP A 59 1.56 -13.78 -12.26
C ASP A 59 1.04 -13.50 -10.85
N VAL A 60 0.92 -12.22 -10.48
CA VAL A 60 0.43 -11.75 -9.20
C VAL A 60 -1.06 -12.07 -9.04
N THR A 61 -1.43 -12.51 -7.86
CA THR A 61 -2.81 -12.78 -7.45
C THR A 61 -3.26 -11.76 -6.42
N SER A 62 -2.43 -11.51 -5.40
CA SER A 62 -2.69 -10.46 -4.43
C SER A 62 -1.39 -9.85 -3.92
N ILE A 63 -1.50 -8.62 -3.44
CA ILE A 63 -0.41 -7.87 -2.81
C ILE A 63 -0.98 -7.33 -1.50
N GLU A 64 -0.39 -7.72 -0.38
CA GLU A 64 -0.65 -7.11 0.92
C GLU A 64 0.51 -6.16 1.24
N LEU A 65 0.19 -4.92 1.61
CA LEU A 65 1.19 -3.91 1.86
C LEU A 65 1.46 -3.76 3.34
N GLY A 66 2.74 -3.88 3.69
CA GLY A 66 3.27 -3.53 4.98
C GLY A 66 3.35 -2.03 5.19
N ILE A 67 3.45 -1.65 6.44
CA ILE A 67 3.59 -0.28 6.90
C ILE A 67 5.08 -0.04 7.10
N VAL A 68 5.68 0.71 6.18
CA VAL A 68 7.12 1.01 6.26
C VAL A 68 7.35 2.01 7.39
N PRO A 69 8.26 1.73 8.34
CA PRO A 69 8.60 2.65 9.41
C PRO A 69 9.10 3.99 8.86
N ASP A 70 8.52 5.08 9.33
CA ASP A 70 8.93 6.44 9.01
C ASP A 70 9.47 7.11 10.27
N LYS A 71 10.77 7.39 10.27
CA LYS A 71 11.46 8.06 11.39
C LYS A 71 11.77 9.52 11.10
N SER A 72 11.23 10.09 10.02
CA SER A 72 11.54 11.46 9.58
C SER A 72 11.22 12.52 10.64
N ASN A 73 10.15 12.35 11.42
CA ASN A 73 9.72 13.28 12.45
C ASN A 73 10.06 12.84 13.89
N LYS A 74 10.96 11.87 14.08
CA LYS A 74 11.22 11.23 15.37
C LYS A 74 11.34 12.22 16.54
N SER A 75 12.17 13.25 16.42
CA SER A 75 12.40 14.21 17.51
C SER A 75 11.13 14.97 17.93
N LYS A 76 10.26 15.33 16.98
CA LYS A 76 8.98 15.99 17.27
C LYS A 76 8.03 15.02 17.95
N VAL A 77 7.95 13.79 17.45
CA VAL A 77 7.06 12.75 17.99
C VAL A 77 7.49 12.36 19.40
N ASP A 78 8.78 12.09 19.63
CA ASP A 78 9.33 11.80 20.96
C ASP A 78 9.02 12.91 21.97
N PHE A 79 9.10 14.18 21.55
CA PHE A 79 8.78 15.30 22.42
C PHE A 79 7.31 15.26 22.88
N GLN A 80 6.37 15.02 21.96
CA GLN A 80 4.94 14.92 22.26
C GLN A 80 4.62 13.67 23.08
N LEU A 81 5.23 12.52 22.77
CA LEU A 81 5.02 11.28 23.53
C LEU A 81 5.43 11.44 24.99
N LYS A 82 6.52 12.17 25.27
CA LYS A 82 6.90 12.54 26.64
C LYS A 82 5.90 13.46 27.34
N GLN A 83 5.09 14.22 26.62
CA GLN A 83 4.03 15.01 27.23
C GLN A 83 2.83 14.17 27.66
N LEU A 84 2.65 12.95 27.13
CA LEU A 84 1.56 12.05 27.54
C LEU A 84 1.73 11.50 28.96
N VAL A 85 2.92 11.61 29.56
CA VAL A 85 3.16 11.26 30.97
C VAL A 85 3.18 12.50 31.89
N ASN A 86 2.77 13.67 31.38
CA ASN A 86 2.68 14.88 32.19
C ASN A 86 1.51 14.78 33.18
N GLU A 87 1.67 15.28 34.40
CA GLU A 87 0.61 15.32 35.42
C GLU A 87 -0.58 16.18 34.99
N ASN A 88 -0.34 17.22 34.19
CA ASN A 88 -1.37 18.11 33.68
C ASN A 88 -2.14 17.50 32.49
N GLU A 89 -3.44 17.24 32.70
CA GLU A 89 -4.32 16.63 31.69
C GLU A 89 -4.42 17.44 30.40
N THR A 90 -4.55 18.76 30.47
CA THR A 90 -4.61 19.62 29.27
C THR A 90 -3.35 19.48 28.41
N THR A 91 -2.19 19.31 29.04
CA THR A 91 -0.92 19.08 28.32
C THR A 91 -0.92 17.73 27.62
N ARG A 92 -1.43 16.67 28.27
CA ARG A 92 -1.60 15.35 27.66
C ARG A 92 -2.57 15.40 26.47
N GLN A 93 -3.73 15.99 26.65
CA GLN A 93 -4.75 16.10 25.60
C GLN A 93 -4.20 16.81 24.36
N ASN A 94 -3.53 17.96 24.53
CA ASN A 94 -2.95 18.70 23.40
C ASN A 94 -1.90 17.88 22.65
N ALA A 95 -1.05 17.15 23.38
CA ALA A 95 -0.06 16.27 22.78
C ALA A 95 -0.71 15.09 22.05
N TYR A 96 -1.75 14.50 22.65
CA TYR A 96 -2.53 13.40 22.08
C TYR A 96 -3.18 13.81 20.76
N GLU A 97 -3.85 14.97 20.72
CA GLU A 97 -4.47 15.50 19.49
C GLU A 97 -3.44 15.76 18.39
N GLU A 98 -2.23 16.20 18.74
CA GLU A 98 -1.14 16.36 17.77
C GLU A 98 -0.61 15.01 17.28
N LEU A 99 -0.48 14.03 18.16
CA LEU A 99 -0.06 12.66 17.83
C LEU A 99 -1.12 11.89 17.03
N MET A 100 -2.40 12.22 17.18
CA MET A 100 -3.46 11.64 16.33
C MET A 100 -3.36 12.06 14.86
N LYS A 101 -2.46 12.99 14.50
CA LYS A 101 -2.18 13.39 13.11
C LYS A 101 -1.06 12.59 12.45
N LEU A 102 -0.40 11.70 13.19
CA LEU A 102 0.68 10.86 12.67
C LEU A 102 0.24 10.03 11.46
N LYS A 103 1.17 9.83 10.53
CA LYS A 103 1.00 8.93 9.38
C LYS A 103 1.20 7.48 9.81
N PRO A 104 0.70 6.50 9.03
CA PRO A 104 0.82 5.07 9.37
C PRO A 104 2.25 4.62 9.70
N GLY A 105 3.25 5.07 8.93
CA GLY A 105 4.66 4.71 9.16
C GLY A 105 5.25 5.25 10.46
N GLU A 106 4.71 6.34 10.99
CA GLU A 106 5.19 6.97 12.23
C GLU A 106 4.64 6.27 13.48
N ILE A 107 3.66 5.36 13.35
CA ILE A 107 3.11 4.58 14.47
C ILE A 107 4.20 3.72 15.14
N TYR A 108 5.20 3.27 14.38
CA TYR A 108 6.37 2.59 14.95
C TYR A 108 7.12 3.43 15.98
N LEU A 109 7.05 4.76 15.91
CA LEU A 109 7.67 5.62 16.92
C LEU A 109 6.93 5.55 18.25
N VAL A 110 5.62 5.34 18.22
CA VAL A 110 4.80 5.12 19.42
C VAL A 110 5.11 3.75 20.02
N GLU A 111 5.18 2.70 19.18
CA GLU A 111 5.56 1.35 19.61
C GLU A 111 6.99 1.30 20.19
N ASP A 112 7.95 1.96 19.54
CA ASP A 112 9.33 2.12 20.01
C ASP A 112 9.36 2.82 21.39
N PHE A 113 8.50 3.83 21.59
CA PHE A 113 8.43 4.57 22.86
C PHE A 113 7.83 3.74 23.99
N LEU A 114 6.71 3.06 23.74
CA LEU A 114 6.06 2.16 24.71
C LEU A 114 6.98 1.01 25.13
N SER A 115 7.81 0.53 24.20
CA SER A 115 8.80 -0.52 24.48
C SER A 115 10.09 -0.02 25.12
N SER A 116 10.23 1.30 25.32
CA SER A 116 11.46 1.90 25.84
C SER A 116 11.53 1.80 27.37
N GLU A 117 12.75 1.63 27.91
CA GLU A 117 13.00 1.65 29.36
C GLU A 117 12.63 2.99 30.02
N SER A 118 12.52 4.06 29.23
CA SER A 118 12.18 5.40 29.72
C SER A 118 10.69 5.65 29.88
N TYR A 119 9.84 4.74 29.40
CA TYR A 119 8.40 4.89 29.51
C TYR A 119 7.90 4.30 30.84
N THR A 120 7.28 5.15 31.64
CA THR A 120 6.53 4.74 32.83
C THR A 120 5.08 5.16 32.62
N PRO A 121 4.13 4.23 32.55
CA PRO A 121 2.72 4.57 32.41
C PRO A 121 2.23 5.33 33.64
N LEU A 122 1.27 6.23 33.44
CA LEU A 122 0.53 6.84 34.55
C LEU A 122 -0.39 5.77 35.17
N GLU A 123 -0.49 5.73 36.50
CA GLU A 123 -1.36 4.76 37.18
C GLU A 123 -2.84 4.97 36.85
N GLU A 124 -3.25 6.23 36.66
CA GLU A 124 -4.61 6.61 36.30
C GLU A 124 -4.61 7.84 35.36
N GLY A 125 -5.52 7.87 34.39
CA GLY A 125 -5.77 9.02 33.51
C GLY A 125 -6.06 8.64 32.07
N SER A 126 -6.66 9.58 31.33
CA SER A 126 -6.87 9.49 29.88
C SER A 126 -5.72 10.12 29.10
N PHE A 127 -5.71 9.85 27.79
CA PHE A 127 -4.74 10.33 26.81
C PHE A 127 -3.37 9.68 26.99
N THR A 128 -3.37 8.35 27.14
CA THR A 128 -2.14 7.57 27.34
C THR A 128 -1.48 7.17 26.01
N ALA A 129 -0.22 6.76 26.08
CA ALA A 129 0.49 6.27 24.89
C ALA A 129 -0.08 4.94 24.37
N ASP A 130 -0.59 4.08 25.27
CA ASP A 130 -1.27 2.83 24.90
C ASP A 130 -2.59 3.11 24.17
N GLU A 131 -3.44 3.99 24.71
CA GLU A 131 -4.68 4.45 24.05
C GLU A 131 -4.37 5.05 22.67
N LEU A 132 -3.33 5.87 22.57
CA LEU A 132 -2.89 6.47 21.31
C LEU A 132 -2.52 5.40 20.27
N LEU A 133 -1.77 4.37 20.68
CA LEU A 133 -1.38 3.30 19.78
C LEU A 133 -2.60 2.55 19.24
N GLU A 134 -3.56 2.23 20.10
CA GLU A 134 -4.81 1.57 19.72
C GLU A 134 -5.66 2.44 18.80
N ASP A 135 -5.83 3.71 19.13
CA ASP A 135 -6.60 4.67 18.32
C ASP A 135 -5.96 4.88 16.94
N LEU A 136 -4.63 4.99 16.86
CA LEU A 136 -3.92 5.09 15.59
C LEU A 136 -4.08 3.81 14.76
N LYS A 137 -3.97 2.63 15.39
CA LYS A 137 -4.21 1.34 14.73
C LYS A 137 -5.63 1.26 14.19
N MET A 138 -6.63 1.66 14.99
CA MET A 138 -8.04 1.67 14.59
C MET A 138 -8.30 2.66 13.44
N LYS A 139 -7.78 3.89 13.53
CA LYS A 139 -7.91 4.94 12.51
C LYS A 139 -7.42 4.48 11.13
N TYR A 140 -6.39 3.64 11.09
CA TYR A 140 -5.77 3.15 9.87
C TYR A 140 -6.08 1.66 9.57
N GLY A 141 -7.03 1.05 10.28
CA GLY A 141 -7.40 -0.36 10.04
C GLY A 141 -6.23 -1.33 10.16
N ILE A 142 -5.31 -1.08 11.08
CA ILE A 142 -4.09 -1.86 11.28
C ILE A 142 -4.35 -2.86 12.41
N SER A 143 -4.37 -4.16 12.09
CA SER A 143 -4.31 -5.19 13.13
C SER A 143 -2.90 -5.28 13.71
N ASP A 144 -1.92 -5.43 12.82
CA ASP A 144 -0.52 -5.68 13.16
C ASP A 144 0.42 -4.76 12.37
N LEU A 145 1.44 -4.24 13.06
CA LEU A 145 2.50 -3.48 12.42
C LEU A 145 3.49 -4.46 11.78
N ASN A 146 3.36 -4.66 10.47
CA ASN A 146 4.30 -5.44 9.68
C ASN A 146 4.98 -4.52 8.65
N PRO A 147 6.32 -4.40 8.62
CA PRO A 147 7.01 -3.55 7.66
C PRO A 147 7.13 -4.17 6.27
N SER A 148 6.91 -5.48 6.16
CA SER A 148 7.06 -6.23 4.92
C SER A 148 5.73 -6.32 4.18
N ASP A 149 5.81 -6.11 2.88
CA ASP A 149 4.78 -6.50 1.92
C ASP A 149 4.80 -8.02 1.73
N MET A 150 3.66 -8.57 1.37
CA MET A 150 3.50 -9.97 0.95
C MET A 150 2.89 -9.99 -0.45
N ILE A 151 3.58 -10.62 -1.40
CA ILE A 151 3.05 -10.83 -2.75
C ILE A 151 2.72 -12.30 -2.92
N VAL A 152 1.49 -12.60 -3.31
CA VAL A 152 1.05 -13.94 -3.70
C VAL A 152 1.04 -14.03 -5.22
N PHE A 153 1.67 -15.06 -5.78
CA PHE A 153 1.83 -15.23 -7.22
C PHE A 153 1.73 -16.70 -7.66
N GLY A 154 1.49 -16.90 -8.96
CA GLY A 154 1.35 -18.22 -9.57
C GLY A 154 0.24 -19.05 -8.92
N SER A 155 0.56 -20.29 -8.55
CA SER A 155 -0.36 -21.25 -7.92
C SER A 155 -0.45 -21.14 -6.39
N GLY A 156 -0.14 -19.96 -5.83
CA GLY A 156 -0.23 -19.69 -4.38
C GLY A 156 1.12 -19.57 -3.67
N TYR A 157 2.21 -19.35 -4.41
CA TYR A 157 3.49 -19.00 -3.79
C TYR A 157 3.41 -17.60 -3.19
N SER A 158 4.07 -17.38 -2.06
CA SER A 158 4.14 -16.08 -1.43
C SER A 158 5.57 -15.67 -1.13
N ILE A 159 5.85 -14.37 -1.22
CA ILE A 159 7.16 -13.82 -0.88
C ILE A 159 7.02 -12.50 -0.13
N GLY A 160 7.79 -12.39 0.95
CA GLY A 160 7.90 -11.18 1.76
C GLY A 160 9.02 -10.27 1.27
N GLY A 161 8.80 -8.96 1.35
CA GLY A 161 9.81 -7.95 1.05
C GLY A 161 9.26 -6.53 1.10
N THR A 162 9.95 -5.57 0.49
CA THR A 162 9.46 -4.18 0.39
C THR A 162 9.36 -3.78 -1.06
N SER A 163 8.16 -3.40 -1.49
CA SER A 163 7.89 -2.87 -2.82
C SER A 163 8.36 -1.42 -2.92
N ASN A 164 8.91 -1.02 -4.07
CA ASN A 164 9.52 0.30 -4.23
C ASN A 164 8.59 1.41 -4.76
N PHE A 165 7.33 1.12 -5.06
CA PHE A 165 6.39 2.11 -5.57
C PHE A 165 5.88 3.02 -4.44
N GLN A 166 5.57 4.28 -4.75
CA GLN A 166 5.02 5.24 -3.77
C GLN A 166 3.53 5.49 -3.96
N THR A 167 3.05 5.39 -5.19
CA THR A 167 1.65 5.61 -5.56
C THR A 167 1.24 4.60 -6.64
N ILE A 168 -0.05 4.32 -6.72
CA ILE A 168 -0.65 3.63 -7.88
C ILE A 168 -1.57 4.60 -8.61
N ALA A 169 -1.61 4.48 -9.95
CA ALA A 169 -2.59 5.17 -10.78
C ALA A 169 -3.70 4.18 -11.15
N LEU A 170 -4.83 4.29 -10.47
CA LEU A 170 -6.00 3.43 -10.66
C LEU A 170 -7.00 4.10 -11.61
N ILE A 171 -7.22 3.50 -12.77
CA ILE A 171 -8.18 3.95 -13.78
C ILE A 171 -9.56 3.40 -13.40
N THR A 172 -10.46 4.29 -12.97
CA THR A 172 -11.85 3.97 -12.63
C THR A 172 -12.79 4.50 -13.70
N GLU A 173 -14.08 4.16 -13.60
CA GLU A 173 -15.13 4.74 -14.47
C GLU A 173 -15.26 6.27 -14.32
N PHE A 174 -14.82 6.84 -13.20
CA PHE A 174 -14.87 8.27 -12.90
C PHE A 174 -13.56 9.00 -13.23
N GLY A 175 -12.57 8.29 -13.79
CA GLY A 175 -11.25 8.83 -14.11
C GLY A 175 -10.11 8.16 -13.33
N THR A 176 -8.91 8.72 -13.44
CA THR A 176 -7.71 8.18 -12.78
C THR A 176 -7.56 8.70 -11.36
N LEU A 177 -7.47 7.78 -10.40
CA LEU A 177 -7.18 8.06 -9.00
C LEU A 177 -5.72 7.74 -8.69
N ASN A 178 -4.97 8.71 -8.20
CA ASN A 178 -3.63 8.48 -7.66
C ASN A 178 -3.75 8.14 -6.18
N ILE A 179 -3.51 6.88 -5.83
CA ILE A 179 -3.66 6.39 -4.47
C ILE A 179 -2.25 6.19 -3.88
N PRO A 180 -1.89 6.91 -2.80
CA PRO A 180 -0.64 6.71 -2.09
C PRO A 180 -0.54 5.31 -1.46
N ARG A 181 0.67 4.72 -1.49
CA ARG A 181 0.96 3.37 -0.96
C ARG A 181 0.50 3.23 0.49
N GLU A 182 0.73 4.24 1.31
CA GLU A 182 0.40 4.22 2.75
C GLU A 182 -1.11 4.10 3.02
N LYS A 183 -1.97 4.44 2.06
CA LYS A 183 -3.43 4.31 2.18
C LYS A 183 -3.94 2.93 1.75
N ILE A 184 -3.11 2.14 1.08
CA ILE A 184 -3.49 0.84 0.53
C ILE A 184 -3.15 -0.24 1.57
N GLN A 185 -4.12 -1.11 1.83
CA GLN A 185 -3.93 -2.29 2.66
C GLN A 185 -3.59 -3.48 1.77
N SER A 186 -4.38 -3.71 0.72
CA SER A 186 -4.13 -4.78 -0.24
C SER A 186 -4.66 -4.45 -1.63
N MET A 187 -4.14 -5.19 -2.62
CA MET A 187 -4.62 -5.20 -3.99
C MET A 187 -4.83 -6.64 -4.43
N ASP A 188 -6.04 -6.95 -4.90
CA ASP A 188 -6.38 -8.23 -5.50
C ASP A 188 -6.40 -8.08 -7.01
N VAL A 189 -5.62 -8.90 -7.72
CA VAL A 189 -5.57 -8.92 -9.19
C VAL A 189 -6.63 -9.88 -9.70
N LEU A 190 -7.70 -9.32 -10.27
CA LEU A 190 -8.87 -10.08 -10.71
C LEU A 190 -8.67 -10.66 -12.11
N PHE A 191 -8.09 -9.84 -12.99
CA PHE A 191 -7.92 -10.19 -14.39
C PHE A 191 -6.71 -9.48 -14.98
N VAL A 192 -5.91 -10.21 -15.76
CA VAL A 192 -4.84 -9.64 -16.58
C VAL A 192 -5.08 -10.09 -18.01
N PRO A 193 -5.42 -9.19 -18.94
CA PRO A 193 -5.49 -9.52 -20.35
C PRO A 193 -4.09 -9.93 -20.80
N SER A 194 -3.98 -11.12 -21.38
CA SER A 194 -2.77 -11.56 -22.07
C SER A 194 -3.07 -11.80 -23.54
N ASP A 195 -2.06 -11.64 -24.39
CA ASP A 195 -2.13 -11.85 -25.85
C ASP A 195 -2.46 -13.32 -26.20
N GLY A 196 -3.71 -13.73 -25.98
CA GLY A 196 -4.25 -15.04 -26.40
C GLY A 196 -4.17 -16.17 -25.38
N LYS A 197 -3.77 -15.93 -24.12
CA LYS A 197 -3.88 -16.92 -23.03
C LYS A 197 -4.71 -16.35 -21.88
N ASP A 198 -6.01 -16.50 -22.02
CA ASP A 198 -6.99 -16.05 -21.04
C ASP A 198 -6.82 -16.85 -19.74
N THR A 199 -5.95 -16.39 -18.84
CA THR A 199 -5.85 -16.94 -17.48
C THR A 199 -6.87 -16.21 -16.60
N GLN A 200 -8.16 -16.48 -16.84
CA GLN A 200 -9.19 -16.14 -15.88
C GLN A 200 -8.85 -16.83 -14.55
N LYS A 201 -8.40 -16.07 -13.54
CA LYS A 201 -8.30 -16.52 -12.14
C LYS A 201 -9.66 -16.43 -11.42
N SER A 202 -10.77 -16.48 -12.17
CA SER A 202 -12.13 -16.42 -11.65
C SER A 202 -12.56 -17.80 -11.17
N PHE A 203 -12.68 -17.98 -9.86
CA PHE A 203 -13.39 -19.11 -9.29
C PHE A 203 -14.89 -18.87 -9.40
N VAL A 204 -15.52 -19.35 -10.48
CA VAL A 204 -16.98 -19.46 -10.53
C VAL A 204 -17.39 -20.64 -9.66
N LEU A 205 -17.93 -20.36 -8.48
CA LEU A 205 -18.59 -21.38 -7.65
C LEU A 205 -19.81 -21.92 -8.42
N GLN A 206 -19.69 -23.15 -8.93
CA GLN A 206 -20.82 -23.88 -9.49
C GLN A 206 -21.78 -24.19 -8.33
N ALA A 207 -23.01 -23.68 -8.40
CA ALA A 207 -24.03 -23.98 -7.40
C ALA A 207 -24.24 -25.49 -7.30
N SER A 208 -24.06 -26.06 -6.12
CA SER A 208 -24.43 -27.45 -5.84
C SER A 208 -25.95 -27.58 -5.87
N LYS A 209 -26.48 -28.26 -6.88
CA LYS A 209 -27.89 -28.68 -6.88
C LYS A 209 -28.05 -29.78 -5.83
N HIS A 210 -28.75 -29.45 -4.74
CA HIS A 210 -29.34 -30.45 -3.84
C HIS A 210 -30.60 -31.05 -4.46
#